data_AF-A0A023FUW4-F1
#
_entry.id   AF-A0A023FUW4-F1
#
_cell.length_a   1.000
_cell.length_b   1.000
_cell.length_c   1.000
_cell.angle_alpha   90.00
_cell.angle_beta   90.00
_cell.angle_gamma   90.00
#
_symmetry.space_group_name_H-M   'P 1'
#
loop_
_entity.id
_entity.type
_entity.pdbx_description
1 polymer ?
#
loop_
_entity_poly.entity_id
_entity_poly.type
_entity_poly.pdbx_seq_one_letter_code
_entity_poly.pdbx_strand_id
1 'polypeptide(L)'
;GQRTALGGGMAFLWIFALAIVAVATAEEAPGLAPGCGEPEPTPPKPRKYGVVTNVNLCKSRILKTNGLELPAWCKVRCPKNETHEVSNGMPCLLFSNKTFLLERKDEAQPKYTCRVGLCFNGRCKPKHRLHEVPCTVPADRNDRSE
;
A
#
# COMPACT_ATOMS: atom_id res chain seq x y z
N GLY A 1 -11.70 -6.64 -65.79
CA GLY A 1 -12.05 -8.07 -65.63
C GLY A 1 -12.82 -8.26 -64.34
N GLN A 2 -13.45 -9.41 -64.01
CA GLN A 2 -13.18 -10.81 -64.41
C GLN A 2 -11.75 -11.25 -64.02
N ARG A 3 -11.46 -12.35 -63.30
CA ARG A 3 -12.16 -13.52 -62.66
C ARG A 3 -11.27 -13.99 -61.48
N THR A 4 -11.60 -14.84 -60.48
CA THR A 4 -12.75 -15.62 -59.94
C THR A 4 -12.42 -15.89 -58.44
N ALA A 5 -13.31 -15.94 -57.45
CA ALA A 5 -14.40 -16.89 -57.12
C ALA A 5 -13.98 -18.26 -56.53
N LEU A 6 -14.85 -18.81 -55.66
CA LEU A 6 -14.92 -20.17 -55.05
C LEU A 6 -14.22 -20.44 -53.70
N GLY A 7 -14.89 -21.29 -52.90
CA GLY A 7 -14.44 -21.84 -51.62
C GLY A 7 -14.75 -20.95 -50.40
N GLY A 8 -15.50 -21.39 -49.38
CA GLY A 8 -16.23 -22.65 -49.20
C GLY A 8 -16.57 -22.82 -47.72
N GLY A 9 -17.86 -22.78 -47.35
CA GLY A 9 -18.25 -22.80 -45.94
C GLY A 9 -18.28 -24.20 -45.33
N MET A 10 -17.75 -24.36 -44.12
CA MET A 10 -18.10 -25.49 -43.25
C MET A 10 -18.05 -25.08 -41.78
N ALA A 11 -19.23 -24.86 -41.19
CA ALA A 11 -19.38 -24.52 -39.78
C ALA A 11 -19.26 -25.77 -38.92
N PHE A 12 -18.07 -26.04 -38.38
CA PHE A 12 -17.82 -27.17 -37.49
C PHE A 12 -18.32 -26.91 -36.06
N LEU A 13 -19.62 -27.13 -35.86
CA LEU A 13 -20.23 -27.25 -34.54
C LEU A 13 -19.77 -28.55 -33.88
N TRP A 14 -18.93 -28.45 -32.85
CA TRP A 14 -18.59 -29.57 -31.95
C TRP A 14 -18.96 -29.24 -30.51
N ILE A 15 -20.16 -29.68 -30.11
CA ILE A 15 -20.68 -29.54 -28.75
C ILE A 15 -20.19 -30.74 -27.93
N PHE A 16 -19.08 -30.57 -27.20
CA PHE A 16 -18.62 -31.57 -26.23
C PHE A 16 -19.26 -31.35 -24.86
N ALA A 17 -20.51 -31.80 -24.73
CA ALA A 17 -21.23 -31.81 -23.45
C ALA A 17 -20.75 -32.95 -22.54
N LEU A 18 -19.69 -32.72 -21.78
CA LEU A 18 -19.21 -33.66 -20.75
C LEU A 18 -20.05 -33.53 -19.47
N ALA A 19 -21.19 -34.22 -19.45
CA ALA A 19 -21.98 -34.42 -18.24
C ALA A 19 -21.29 -35.46 -17.32
N ILE A 20 -20.58 -34.99 -16.30
CA ILE A 20 -20.01 -35.86 -15.27
C ILE A 20 -21.11 -36.15 -14.24
N VAL A 21 -21.65 -37.37 -14.28
CA VAL A 21 -22.64 -37.87 -13.32
C VAL A 21 -21.97 -38.09 -11.96
N ALA A 22 -22.58 -37.59 -10.90
CA ALA A 22 -22.12 -37.82 -9.53
C ALA A 22 -22.42 -39.26 -9.09
N VAL A 23 -21.47 -39.89 -8.40
CA VAL A 23 -21.65 -41.14 -7.66
C VAL A 23 -21.39 -40.86 -6.19
N ALA A 24 -22.25 -41.37 -5.30
CA ALA A 24 -22.20 -41.09 -3.87
C ALA A 24 -22.22 -42.38 -3.03
N THR A 25 -21.34 -42.41 -2.03
CA THR A 25 -21.32 -43.28 -0.84
C THR A 25 -20.67 -42.41 0.25
N ALA A 26 -21.30 -42.09 1.39
CA ALA A 26 -21.76 -42.97 2.46
C ALA A 26 -20.59 -43.77 3.09
N GLU A 27 -20.38 -43.78 4.40
CA GLU A 27 -20.99 -43.01 5.51
C GLU A 27 -20.06 -43.10 6.73
N GLU A 28 -20.01 -42.08 7.61
CA GLU A 28 -19.81 -42.14 9.08
C GLU A 28 -19.27 -40.81 9.65
N ALA A 29 -19.88 -40.40 10.75
CA ALA A 29 -19.40 -39.43 11.74
C ALA A 29 -19.20 -40.21 13.06
N PRO A 30 -18.46 -39.73 14.10
CA PRO A 30 -18.22 -38.31 14.41
C PRO A 30 -16.80 -37.97 14.92
N GLY A 31 -16.60 -36.72 15.36
CA GLY A 31 -15.62 -36.44 16.42
C GLY A 31 -14.36 -35.63 16.08
N LEU A 32 -14.41 -34.65 15.18
CA LEU A 32 -13.45 -33.55 15.25
C LEU A 32 -13.80 -32.67 16.46
N ALA A 33 -12.93 -32.68 17.47
CA ALA A 33 -13.16 -32.01 18.75
C ALA A 33 -13.23 -30.48 18.60
N PRO A 34 -13.92 -29.75 19.51
CA PRO A 34 -13.91 -28.29 19.58
C PRO A 34 -12.56 -27.78 20.13
N GLY A 35 -11.47 -28.05 19.40
CA GLY A 35 -10.12 -27.66 19.74
C GLY A 35 -9.86 -26.20 19.40
N CYS A 36 -9.63 -25.39 20.43
CA CYS A 36 -9.01 -24.07 20.42
C CYS A 36 -9.03 -23.30 19.09
N GLY A 37 -10.07 -22.48 18.88
CA GLY A 37 -10.04 -21.41 17.89
C GLY A 37 -8.99 -20.37 18.28
N GLU A 38 -7.74 -20.60 17.89
CA GLU A 38 -6.65 -19.63 17.94
C GLU A 38 -7.12 -18.33 17.25
N PRO A 39 -7.16 -17.18 17.94
CA PRO A 39 -7.70 -15.97 17.35
C PRO A 39 -6.80 -15.53 16.19
N GLU A 40 -7.35 -15.45 14.97
CA GLU A 40 -6.60 -15.01 13.79
C GLU A 40 -5.82 -13.72 14.11
N PRO A 41 -4.49 -13.68 13.82
CA PRO A 41 -3.64 -12.56 14.21
C PRO A 41 -4.09 -11.30 13.49
N THR A 42 -4.90 -10.50 14.18
CA THR A 42 -5.63 -9.37 13.59
C THR A 42 -4.61 -8.42 12.94
N PRO A 43 -4.71 -8.17 11.62
CA PRO A 43 -3.66 -7.48 10.89
C PRO A 43 -3.41 -6.08 11.49
N PRO A 44 -2.16 -5.74 11.82
CA PRO A 44 -1.87 -4.53 12.58
C PRO A 44 -2.32 -3.28 11.82
N LYS A 45 -3.08 -2.41 12.52
CA LYS A 45 -3.72 -1.22 11.94
C LYS A 45 -2.72 -0.41 11.10
N PRO A 46 -3.06 -0.03 9.85
CA PRO A 46 -2.11 0.59 8.93
C PRO A 46 -1.57 1.91 9.50
N ARG A 47 -0.25 1.96 9.67
CA ARG A 47 0.48 3.15 10.14
C ARG A 47 0.47 4.22 9.06
N LYS A 48 0.45 5.50 9.46
CA LYS A 48 0.33 6.67 8.55
C LYS A 48 1.65 7.42 8.28
N TYR A 49 2.72 7.07 8.99
CA TYR A 49 4.06 7.63 8.90
C TYR A 49 5.02 6.74 9.70
N GLY A 50 6.31 6.77 9.36
CA GLY A 50 7.37 6.23 10.21
C GLY A 50 7.90 7.30 11.16
N VAL A 51 8.56 6.90 12.24
CA VAL A 51 9.21 7.80 13.20
C VAL A 51 10.73 7.58 13.20
N VAL A 52 11.48 8.64 12.90
CA VAL A 52 12.94 8.68 13.11
C VAL A 52 13.21 9.41 14.43
N THR A 53 13.97 8.78 15.32
CA THR A 53 14.48 9.40 16.56
C THR A 53 15.96 9.67 16.40
N ASN A 54 16.43 10.91 16.51
CA ASN A 54 17.86 11.23 16.34
C ASN A 54 18.68 11.10 17.64
N VAL A 55 19.99 11.39 17.57
CA VAL A 55 20.93 11.48 18.70
C VAL A 55 20.39 12.27 19.90
N ASN A 56 19.71 13.40 19.66
CA ASN A 56 19.14 14.26 20.70
C ASN A 56 17.77 13.76 21.23
N LEU A 57 17.43 12.50 20.94
CA LEU A 57 16.14 11.84 21.22
C LEU A 57 14.93 12.55 20.57
N CYS A 58 15.18 13.43 19.60
CA CYS A 58 14.15 14.19 18.91
C CYS A 58 13.50 13.36 17.80
N LYS A 59 12.16 13.36 17.79
CA LYS A 59 11.31 12.49 16.97
C LYS A 59 10.72 13.26 15.79
N SER A 60 11.17 12.89 14.60
CA SER A 60 10.66 13.34 13.30
C SER A 60 9.69 12.30 12.73
N ARG A 61 8.59 12.75 12.11
CA ARG A 61 7.67 11.86 11.36
C ARG A 61 8.04 11.92 9.89
N ILE A 62 8.20 10.78 9.23
CA ILE A 62 8.62 10.69 7.83
C ILE A 62 7.72 9.79 6.97
N LEU A 63 7.75 10.06 5.67
CA LEU A 63 7.19 9.26 4.58
C LEU A 63 8.24 9.14 3.48
N LYS A 64 8.20 8.05 2.70
CA LYS A 64 9.19 7.78 1.64
C LYS A 64 8.53 7.80 0.26
N THR A 65 9.11 8.50 -0.70
CA THR A 65 8.65 8.55 -2.10
C THR A 65 9.88 8.52 -3.02
N ASN A 66 9.85 7.71 -4.07
CA ASN A 66 10.94 7.58 -5.05
C ASN A 66 12.35 7.43 -4.40
N GLY A 67 12.45 6.64 -3.33
CA GLY A 67 13.69 6.45 -2.54
C GLY A 67 14.01 7.56 -1.53
N LEU A 68 13.47 8.77 -1.70
CA LEU A 68 13.68 9.92 -0.82
C LEU A 68 12.77 9.86 0.43
N GLU A 69 13.32 10.21 1.59
CA GLU A 69 12.56 10.34 2.85
C GLU A 69 12.31 11.82 3.15
N LEU A 70 11.04 12.17 3.37
CA LEU A 70 10.58 13.55 3.57
C LEU A 70 9.72 13.66 4.84
N PRO A 71 9.69 14.83 5.51
CA PRO A 71 8.87 15.03 6.69
C PRO A 71 7.38 14.85 6.37
N ALA A 72 6.75 13.92 7.08
CA ALA A 72 5.30 13.75 7.13
C ALA A 72 4.62 14.83 7.99
N TRP A 73 5.40 15.52 8.82
CA TRP A 73 4.96 16.63 9.66
C TRP A 73 6.12 17.60 9.88
N CYS A 74 5.87 18.89 9.67
CA CYS A 74 6.87 19.96 9.73
C CYS A 74 7.22 20.41 11.16
N LYS A 75 7.15 19.49 12.13
CA LYS A 75 7.58 19.71 13.52
C LYS A 75 8.31 18.49 14.05
N VAL A 76 9.42 18.74 14.73
CA VAL A 76 10.25 17.74 15.40
C VAL A 76 9.98 17.84 16.90
N ARG A 77 9.64 16.73 17.56
CA ARG A 77 9.38 16.68 19.01
C ARG A 77 10.61 16.18 19.76
N CYS A 78 11.22 17.03 20.56
CA CYS A 78 12.34 16.69 21.42
C CYS A 78 11.86 16.27 22.83
N PRO A 79 12.76 15.83 23.73
CA PRO A 79 12.47 15.70 25.15
C PRO A 79 11.96 17.00 25.80
N LYS A 80 11.58 16.95 27.08
CA LYS A 80 11.10 18.12 27.86
C LYS A 80 9.88 18.85 27.27
N ASN A 81 9.13 18.19 26.39
CA ASN A 81 8.03 18.76 25.57
C ASN A 81 8.46 19.83 24.54
N GLU A 82 9.76 20.01 24.31
CA GLU A 82 10.28 20.94 23.31
C GLU A 82 9.86 20.49 21.90
N THR A 83 9.49 21.45 21.04
CA THR A 83 9.06 21.16 19.67
C THR A 83 9.57 22.25 18.72
N HIS A 84 10.52 21.90 17.85
CA HIS A 84 11.06 22.80 16.84
C HIS A 84 10.26 22.68 15.54
N GLU A 85 10.15 23.79 14.81
CA GLU A 85 9.56 23.78 13.47
C GLU A 85 10.62 23.43 12.42
N VAL A 86 10.23 22.63 11.44
CA VAL A 86 11.05 22.37 10.25
C VAL A 86 11.06 23.63 9.38
N SER A 87 12.24 24.01 8.87
CA SER A 87 12.47 25.23 8.10
C SER A 87 11.40 25.49 7.03
N ASN A 88 10.89 26.73 7.01
CA ASN A 88 9.92 27.15 6.01
C ASN A 88 10.47 26.93 4.59
N GLY A 89 9.63 26.42 3.69
CA GLY A 89 10.01 26.05 2.32
C GLY A 89 10.60 24.65 2.15
N MET A 90 10.91 23.89 3.22
CA MET A 90 11.36 22.50 3.08
C MET A 90 10.24 21.61 2.48
N PRO A 91 10.53 20.72 1.51
CA PRO A 91 9.54 19.78 0.98
C PRO A 91 9.04 18.80 2.04
N CYS A 92 7.75 18.46 1.96
CA CYS A 92 7.06 17.56 2.90
C CYS A 92 5.97 16.74 2.20
N LEU A 93 5.51 15.67 2.85
CA LEU A 93 4.49 14.77 2.33
C LEU A 93 3.27 14.70 3.25
N LEU A 94 2.07 14.84 2.69
CA LEU A 94 0.82 14.53 3.40
C LEU A 94 0.34 13.13 3.00
N PHE A 95 0.27 12.20 3.95
CA PHE A 95 -0.27 10.85 3.74
C PHE A 95 -1.73 10.89 3.25
N SER A 96 -2.03 10.12 2.21
CA SER A 96 -3.37 9.91 1.66
C SER A 96 -3.71 8.42 1.67
N ASN A 97 -4.84 8.06 2.31
CA ASN A 97 -5.28 6.68 2.44
C ASN A 97 -5.97 6.13 1.17
N LYS A 98 -5.77 6.77 0.00
CA LYS A 98 -6.09 6.11 -1.27
C LYS A 98 -4.97 5.13 -1.57
N THR A 99 -5.32 3.87 -1.79
CA THR A 99 -4.41 2.86 -2.32
C THR A 99 -4.00 3.23 -3.75
N PHE A 100 -2.73 3.03 -4.09
CA PHE A 100 -2.29 3.15 -5.47
C PHE A 100 -2.62 1.83 -6.18
N LEU A 101 -3.70 1.82 -6.96
CA LEU A 101 -4.14 0.62 -7.70
C LEU A 101 -3.26 0.41 -8.93
N LEU A 102 -2.15 -0.29 -8.75
CA LEU A 102 -1.40 -0.93 -9.82
C LEU A 102 -1.95 -2.35 -10.01
N GLU A 103 -2.31 -2.70 -11.26
CA GLU A 103 -3.04 -3.93 -11.60
C GLU A 103 -2.16 -5.20 -11.64
N ARG A 104 -0.99 -5.19 -10.96
CA ARG A 104 -0.05 -6.32 -10.94
C ARG A 104 0.29 -6.69 -9.51
N LYS A 105 0.29 -8.00 -9.22
CA LYS A 105 0.33 -8.56 -7.85
C LYS A 105 1.74 -8.63 -7.24
N ASP A 106 2.76 -8.20 -7.97
CA ASP A 106 4.17 -8.49 -7.71
C ASP A 106 4.80 -7.60 -6.61
N GLU A 107 4.23 -7.71 -5.41
CA GLU A 107 4.68 -7.43 -4.02
C GLU A 107 5.47 -6.15 -3.66
N ALA A 108 6.25 -5.55 -4.55
CA ALA A 108 7.22 -4.49 -4.25
C ALA A 108 6.69 -3.05 -4.38
N GLN A 109 5.37 -2.86 -4.53
CA GLN A 109 4.79 -1.58 -4.98
C GLN A 109 4.16 -0.74 -3.84
N PRO A 110 4.20 0.60 -3.95
CA PRO A 110 3.80 1.52 -2.88
C PRO A 110 2.29 1.51 -2.63
N LYS A 111 1.88 0.92 -1.51
CA LYS A 111 0.47 0.73 -1.12
C LYS A 111 -0.33 2.04 -0.92
N TYR A 112 0.31 3.21 -0.90
CA TYR A 112 -0.33 4.48 -0.54
C TYR A 112 0.03 5.63 -1.49
N THR A 113 -0.81 6.67 -1.46
CA THR A 113 -0.56 7.95 -2.10
C THR A 113 -0.14 9.00 -1.07
N CYS A 114 0.66 9.98 -1.49
CA CYS A 114 1.00 11.14 -0.67
C CYS A 114 0.88 12.42 -1.51
N ARG A 115 0.45 13.54 -0.91
CA ARG A 115 0.49 14.86 -1.57
C ARG A 115 1.79 15.56 -1.26
N VAL A 116 2.47 16.09 -2.28
CA VAL A 116 3.67 16.90 -2.09
C VAL A 116 3.29 18.30 -1.63
N GLY A 117 3.95 18.77 -0.58
CA GLY A 117 3.78 20.10 -0.02
C GLY A 117 5.11 20.73 0.40
N LEU A 118 5.00 21.92 0.98
CA LEU A 118 6.10 22.66 1.59
C LEU A 118 5.77 22.97 3.06
N CYS A 119 6.79 22.99 3.92
CA CYS A 119 6.64 23.40 5.31
C CYS A 119 6.41 24.90 5.42
N PHE A 120 5.35 25.29 6.13
CA PHE A 120 5.08 26.68 6.52
C PHE A 120 4.45 26.73 7.90
N ASN A 121 5.09 27.45 8.83
CA ASN A 121 4.66 27.64 10.23
C ASN A 121 4.30 26.29 10.89
N GLY A 122 5.22 25.34 10.80
CA GLY A 122 5.09 24.02 11.40
C GLY A 122 4.03 23.11 10.78
N ARG A 123 3.44 23.48 9.63
CA ARG A 123 2.44 22.68 8.92
C ARG A 123 2.91 22.37 7.50
N CYS A 124 2.66 21.13 7.05
CA CYS A 124 2.86 20.79 5.64
C CYS A 124 1.68 21.35 4.82
N LYS A 125 1.96 22.15 3.80
CA LYS A 125 0.98 22.80 2.92
C LYS A 125 1.11 22.24 1.50
N PRO A 126 0.11 21.54 0.94
CA PRO A 126 0.19 21.01 -0.42
C PRO A 126 0.31 22.17 -1.43
N LYS A 127 1.26 22.10 -2.36
CA LYS A 127 1.54 23.20 -3.31
C LYS A 127 0.45 23.33 -4.39
N HIS A 128 -0.08 22.20 -4.86
CA HIS A 128 -1.20 22.12 -5.80
C HIS A 128 -2.15 20.99 -5.39
N ARG A 129 -3.44 21.09 -5.76
CA ARG A 129 -4.48 20.13 -5.33
C ARG A 129 -4.31 18.70 -5.88
N LEU A 130 -3.55 18.53 -6.96
CA LEU A 130 -3.47 17.28 -7.75
C LEU A 130 -2.10 16.59 -7.74
N HIS A 131 -1.08 17.13 -7.07
CA HIS A 131 0.26 16.52 -7.06
C HIS A 131 0.35 15.39 -6.01
N GLU A 132 -0.39 14.32 -6.28
CA GLU A 132 -0.35 13.04 -5.57
C GLU A 132 0.73 12.15 -6.18
N VAL A 133 1.64 11.65 -5.34
CA VAL A 133 2.76 10.77 -5.71
C VAL A 133 2.63 9.43 -4.97
N PRO A 134 3.16 8.33 -5.53
CA PRO A 134 3.30 7.08 -4.80
C PRO A 134 4.19 7.25 -3.55
N CYS A 135 3.81 6.62 -2.43
CA CYS A 135 4.63 6.63 -1.22
C CYS A 135 4.51 5.36 -0.38
N THR A 136 5.54 5.12 0.44
CA THR A 136 5.57 4.10 1.47
C THR A 136 5.74 4.72 2.85
N VAL A 137 5.28 3.97 3.86
CA VAL A 137 5.51 4.26 5.27
C VAL A 137 6.75 3.45 5.69
N PRO A 138 7.92 4.09 5.92
CA PRO A 138 9.10 3.37 6.38
C PRO A 138 8.91 2.88 7.82
N ALA A 139 9.71 1.88 8.21
CA ALA A 139 9.78 1.45 9.60
C ALA A 139 10.27 2.59 10.52
N ASP A 140 9.88 2.51 11.80
CA ASP A 140 10.46 3.41 12.81
C ASP A 140 11.93 3.06 13.00
N ARG A 141 12.81 4.06 13.09
CA ARG A 141 14.24 3.85 13.37
C ARG A 141 14.81 4.88 14.35
N ASN A 142 15.95 4.52 14.92
CA ASN A 142 16.66 5.32 15.90
C ASN A 142 18.03 5.69 15.33
N ASP A 143 18.12 6.88 14.75
CA ASP A 143 19.29 7.53 14.15
C ASP A 143 20.20 8.08 15.25
N ARG A 144 20.66 7.17 16.12
CA ARG A 144 21.80 7.36 17.00
C ARG A 144 22.98 6.71 16.31
N SER A 145 23.84 7.52 15.69
CA SER A 145 25.10 7.05 15.14
C SER A 145 25.95 6.44 16.25
N GLU A 146 26.50 5.26 15.98
CA GLU A 146 27.80 4.84 16.52
C GLU A 146 28.92 5.66 15.82
#